data_AF-A0A7S2YIL6-F1
#
_entry.id   AF-A0A7S2YIL6-F1
#
_cell.length_a   1.000
_cell.length_b   1.000
_cell.length_c   1.000
_cell.angle_alpha   90.00
_cell.angle_beta   90.00
_cell.angle_gamma   90.00
#
_symmetry.space_group_name_H-M   'P 1'
#
loop_
_entity.id
_entity.type
_entity.pdbx_description
1 polymer ?
#
loop_
_entity_poly.entity_id
_entity_poly.type
_entity_poly.pdbx_seq_one_letter_code
_entity_poly.pdbx_strand_id
1 'polypeptide(L)'
;LQKPIDHPPMDTTTTTTIAATSPSSFLSRLVAHRGFHHIKDRNDKRPIENSLSAYEMAWTAGIELCECDIALTKDDKLVLAHDENFLRLALDPHSPNSKKRVSDLTFGELISMPLRSGVRPPLLMDVLQSALAIASAAAASETGYRPMAQLVIEIKPGNEAAASALARLLIQDPPIRPAVAMIMSFDVVTMHRLRAELSQGINAGMTHAPSLSQFGSFTQRPRAPSLSQFTSSRNSSGNSKTMMHLSTSYHRKLNGLEHHHNNPLGGSNGAIGLSISAADLGVVGAADGLEG
;
A
#
# COMPACT_ATOMS: atom_id res chain seq x y z
N LEU A 1 11.00 24.45 43.68
CA LEU A 1 9.98 25.12 42.84
C LEU A 1 10.66 25.58 41.57
N GLN A 2 10.67 24.72 40.55
CA GLN A 2 11.24 25.01 39.22
C GLN A 2 10.25 25.91 38.47
N LYS A 3 10.71 27.05 37.94
CA LYS A 3 9.87 27.90 37.07
C LYS A 3 9.50 27.12 35.78
N PRO A 4 8.27 27.24 35.27
CA PRO A 4 7.90 26.65 34.00
C PRO A 4 8.72 27.31 32.88
N ILE A 5 9.21 26.47 31.97
CA ILE A 5 9.89 26.88 30.74
C ILE A 5 8.78 27.20 29.75
N ASP A 6 8.61 28.48 29.42
CA ASP A 6 7.76 28.92 28.31
C ASP A 6 8.36 28.39 27.01
N HIS A 7 7.73 27.37 26.43
CA HIS A 7 7.97 27.01 25.05
C HIS A 7 7.30 28.08 24.16
N PRO A 8 8.02 28.64 23.17
CA PRO A 8 7.39 29.53 22.22
C PRO A 8 6.27 28.78 21.48
N PRO A 9 5.16 29.47 21.12
CA PRO A 9 4.12 28.85 20.31
C PRO A 9 4.75 28.32 19.02
N MET A 10 4.46 27.06 18.69
CA MET A 10 4.76 26.48 17.37
C MET A 10 4.12 27.40 16.33
N ASP A 11 4.98 28.03 15.53
CA ASP A 11 4.60 28.91 14.45
C ASP A 11 3.79 28.10 13.42
N THR A 12 2.48 28.34 13.32
CA THR A 12 1.57 27.69 12.36
C THR A 12 1.64 28.34 10.97
N THR A 13 2.73 29.06 10.68
CA THR A 13 2.93 29.77 9.41
C THR A 13 3.19 28.79 8.27
N THR A 14 2.14 28.56 7.48
CA THR A 14 2.16 28.20 6.05
C THR A 14 3.10 27.05 5.67
N THR A 15 2.65 25.81 5.88
CA THR A 15 3.20 24.65 5.15
C THR A 15 2.96 24.88 3.66
N THR A 16 3.96 25.48 3.00
CA THR A 16 3.95 25.68 1.56
C THR A 16 4.09 24.31 0.92
N THR A 17 2.98 23.76 0.44
CA THR A 17 2.97 22.45 -0.22
C THR A 17 3.73 22.53 -1.54
N ILE A 18 4.18 21.38 -2.04
CA ILE A 18 4.79 21.31 -3.39
C ILE A 18 3.78 21.83 -4.42
N ALA A 19 2.48 21.55 -4.20
CA ALA A 19 1.40 22.09 -5.00
C ALA A 19 1.28 23.62 -4.98
N ALA A 20 1.60 24.27 -3.86
CA ALA A 20 1.52 25.74 -3.76
C ALA A 20 2.61 26.46 -4.58
N THR A 21 3.68 25.76 -4.98
CA THR A 21 4.87 26.36 -5.62
C THR A 21 5.16 25.82 -7.02
N SER A 22 4.46 24.77 -7.47
CA SER A 22 4.71 24.10 -8.74
C SER A 22 3.54 24.26 -9.72
N PRO A 23 3.78 24.39 -11.04
CA PRO A 23 2.70 24.38 -12.03
C PRO A 23 1.90 23.07 -11.98
N SER A 24 0.56 23.14 -12.05
CA SER A 24 -0.32 21.96 -12.01
C SER A 24 -0.04 20.94 -13.12
N SER A 25 0.41 21.41 -14.28
CA SER A 25 0.83 20.55 -15.40
C SER A 25 2.08 19.71 -15.12
N PHE A 26 2.90 20.10 -14.13
CA PHE A 26 4.04 19.33 -13.67
C PHE A 26 3.63 18.29 -12.62
N LEU A 27 2.77 18.68 -11.68
CA LEU A 27 2.30 17.80 -10.60
C LEU A 27 1.57 16.56 -11.13
N SER A 28 0.73 16.73 -12.15
CA SER A 28 0.02 15.65 -12.84
C SER A 28 0.93 14.65 -13.59
N ARG A 29 2.22 14.96 -13.72
CA ARG A 29 3.24 14.08 -14.34
C ARG A 29 4.28 13.58 -13.35
N LEU A 30 4.24 14.04 -12.10
CA LEU A 30 5.18 13.63 -11.07
C LEU A 30 4.67 12.35 -10.41
N VAL A 31 5.54 11.34 -10.35
CA VAL A 31 5.26 10.09 -9.65
C VAL A 31 6.22 9.97 -8.46
N ALA A 32 5.67 9.93 -7.25
CA ALA A 32 6.46 9.66 -6.06
C ALA A 32 6.79 8.16 -5.97
N HIS A 33 8.00 7.81 -6.38
CA HIS A 33 8.52 6.44 -6.36
C HIS A 33 8.54 5.88 -4.92
N ARG A 34 7.76 4.82 -4.67
CA ARG A 34 7.51 4.23 -3.34
C ARG A 34 6.99 5.21 -2.29
N GLY A 35 6.22 6.21 -2.74
CA GLY A 35 5.78 7.35 -1.93
C GLY A 35 6.90 8.36 -1.65
N PHE A 36 6.67 9.30 -0.72
CA PHE A 36 7.66 10.32 -0.36
C PHE A 36 8.76 9.80 0.58
N HIS A 37 9.40 8.69 0.22
CA HIS A 37 10.34 7.99 1.08
C HIS A 37 11.75 8.61 1.11
N HIS A 38 12.53 8.25 2.13
CA HIS A 38 13.94 8.58 2.18
C HIS A 38 14.76 7.63 1.29
N ILE A 39 15.55 8.15 0.34
CA ILE A 39 16.43 7.37 -0.59
C ILE A 39 17.48 6.44 0.07
N LYS A 40 17.56 6.44 1.40
CA LYS A 40 18.50 5.62 2.19
C LYS A 40 17.78 4.84 3.30
N ASP A 41 16.45 4.77 3.23
CA ASP A 41 15.59 4.10 4.20
C ASP A 41 15.78 4.57 5.65
N ARG A 42 16.20 5.83 5.82
CA ARG A 42 16.25 6.50 7.12
C ARG A 42 14.88 7.07 7.42
N ASN A 43 14.46 7.01 8.69
CA ASN A 43 13.15 7.48 9.14
C ASN A 43 13.23 8.81 9.91
N ASP A 44 14.28 9.62 9.71
CA ASP A 44 14.52 10.86 10.46
C ASP A 44 13.90 12.10 9.82
N LYS A 45 13.80 12.13 8.48
CA LYS A 45 13.24 13.26 7.72
C LYS A 45 12.05 12.92 6.84
N ARG A 46 12.03 11.67 6.36
CA ARG A 46 11.00 11.13 5.47
C ARG A 46 10.70 9.69 5.88
N PRO A 47 9.51 9.16 5.59
CA PRO A 47 9.16 7.78 5.89
C PRO A 47 10.07 6.76 5.17
N ILE A 48 9.99 5.51 5.64
CA ILE A 48 10.57 4.37 4.94
C ILE A 48 9.81 4.11 3.64
N GLU A 49 10.47 3.53 2.64
CA GLU A 49 9.83 3.19 1.37
C GLU A 49 8.60 2.29 1.56
N ASN A 50 7.61 2.45 0.69
CA ASN A 50 6.41 1.61 0.66
C ASN A 50 5.59 1.62 1.97
N SER A 51 5.80 2.58 2.89
CA SER A 51 4.93 2.74 4.06
C SER A 51 3.69 3.57 3.75
N LEU A 52 2.58 3.32 4.47
CA LEU A 52 1.36 4.11 4.33
C LEU A 52 1.63 5.61 4.49
N SER A 53 2.43 5.99 5.48
CA SER A 53 2.83 7.38 5.70
C SER A 53 3.63 8.01 4.56
N ALA A 54 4.40 7.23 3.78
CA ALA A 54 5.10 7.75 2.61
C ALA A 54 4.11 8.23 1.54
N TYR A 55 3.01 7.48 1.36
CA TYR A 55 1.95 7.80 0.42
C TYR A 55 1.09 8.98 0.90
N GLU A 56 0.64 8.93 2.16
CA GLU A 56 -0.17 10.00 2.74
C GLU A 56 0.58 11.33 2.71
N MET A 57 1.88 11.35 3.01
CA MET A 57 2.70 12.57 2.90
C MET A 57 2.84 13.07 1.46
N ALA A 58 2.96 12.18 0.47
CA ALA A 58 3.05 12.59 -0.94
C ALA A 58 1.73 13.22 -1.42
N TRP A 59 0.60 12.55 -1.16
CA TRP A 59 -0.72 13.02 -1.59
C TRP A 59 -1.13 14.32 -0.89
N THR A 60 -0.89 14.43 0.43
CA THR A 60 -1.18 15.66 1.18
C THR A 60 -0.25 16.83 0.81
N ALA A 61 0.93 16.56 0.24
CA ALA A 61 1.80 17.58 -0.35
C ALA A 61 1.37 17.99 -1.78
N GLY A 62 0.35 17.33 -2.34
CA GLY A 62 -0.22 17.60 -3.65
C GLY A 62 0.43 16.86 -4.82
N ILE A 63 1.21 15.81 -4.55
CA ILE A 63 1.63 14.86 -5.59
C ILE A 63 0.48 13.90 -5.82
N GLU A 64 -0.03 13.81 -7.05
CA GLU A 64 -1.22 13.01 -7.36
C GLU A 64 -0.90 11.51 -7.48
N LEU A 65 0.24 11.19 -8.10
CA LEU A 65 0.64 9.83 -8.41
C LEU A 65 1.76 9.35 -7.48
N CYS A 66 1.58 8.19 -6.88
CA CYS A 66 2.64 7.47 -6.20
C CYS A 66 2.85 6.12 -6.86
N GLU A 67 4.10 5.70 -7.05
CA GLU A 67 4.39 4.33 -7.46
C GLU A 67 4.56 3.43 -6.23
N CYS A 68 4.18 2.17 -6.34
CA CYS A 68 4.40 1.16 -5.32
C CYS A 68 4.76 -0.20 -5.93
N ASP A 69 5.50 -1.00 -5.16
CA ASP A 69 5.82 -2.38 -5.51
C ASP A 69 4.93 -3.33 -4.71
N ILE A 70 4.37 -4.36 -5.36
CA ILE A 70 3.54 -5.37 -4.67
C ILE A 70 4.18 -6.75 -4.63
N ALA A 71 3.92 -7.46 -3.54
CA ALA A 71 4.21 -8.87 -3.39
C ALA A 71 3.01 -9.60 -2.76
N LEU A 72 2.91 -10.90 -3.02
CA LEU A 72 1.85 -11.76 -2.48
C LEU A 72 2.41 -12.58 -1.32
N THR A 73 1.70 -12.57 -0.19
CA THR A 73 2.01 -13.46 0.94
C THR A 73 1.52 -14.89 0.67
N LYS A 74 1.97 -15.84 1.49
CA LYS A 74 1.56 -17.25 1.46
C LYS A 74 0.05 -17.46 1.60
N ASP A 75 -0.62 -16.54 2.29
CA ASP A 75 -2.06 -16.52 2.57
C ASP A 75 -2.81 -15.49 1.70
N ASP A 76 -2.31 -15.25 0.49
CA ASP A 76 -2.93 -14.46 -0.58
C ASP A 76 -3.24 -13.01 -0.20
N LYS A 77 -2.38 -12.37 0.61
CA LYS A 77 -2.47 -10.93 0.90
C LYS A 77 -1.47 -10.16 0.04
N LEU A 78 -1.98 -9.17 -0.69
CA LEU A 78 -1.14 -8.21 -1.39
C LEU A 78 -0.57 -7.20 -0.38
N VAL A 79 0.74 -7.20 -0.24
CA VAL A 79 1.50 -6.27 0.60
C VAL A 79 2.42 -5.41 -0.26
N LEU A 80 2.79 -4.24 0.25
CA LEU A 80 3.77 -3.40 -0.42
C LEU A 80 5.19 -3.84 -0.04
N ALA A 81 5.97 -4.26 -1.03
CA ALA A 81 7.33 -4.75 -0.86
C ALA A 81 8.10 -4.65 -2.17
N HIS A 82 9.24 -3.94 -2.14
CA HIS A 82 10.13 -3.85 -3.30
C HIS A 82 11.04 -5.08 -3.46
N ASP A 83 11.70 -5.47 -2.36
CA ASP A 83 12.64 -6.58 -2.34
C ASP A 83 11.89 -7.91 -2.19
N GLU A 84 12.54 -9.03 -2.54
CA GLU A 84 11.95 -10.36 -2.34
C GLU A 84 11.68 -10.70 -0.87
N ASN A 85 12.39 -10.04 0.05
CA ASN A 85 12.31 -10.22 1.50
C ASN A 85 12.55 -8.88 2.22
N PHE A 86 12.32 -8.83 3.53
CA PHE A 86 12.46 -7.60 4.31
C PHE A 86 13.82 -7.46 5.01
N LEU A 87 14.85 -8.26 4.67
CA LEU A 87 16.15 -8.23 5.37
C LEU A 87 16.74 -6.83 5.44
N ARG A 88 16.61 -6.07 4.34
CA ARG A 88 17.05 -4.69 4.29
C ARG A 88 16.21 -3.79 5.18
N LEU A 89 14.90 -3.94 5.31
CA LEU A 89 14.05 -2.96 6.01
C LEU A 89 13.66 -3.36 7.44
N ALA A 90 13.87 -4.61 7.82
CA ALA A 90 13.50 -5.16 9.12
C ALA A 90 14.25 -4.46 10.26
N LEU A 91 13.54 -4.25 11.38
CA LEU A 91 14.14 -3.78 12.63
C LEU A 91 15.19 -4.75 13.15
N ASP A 92 14.90 -6.04 13.10
CA ASP A 92 15.82 -7.12 13.42
C ASP A 92 16.19 -7.92 12.15
N PRO A 93 17.34 -7.65 11.50
CA PRO A 93 17.80 -8.39 10.32
C PRO A 93 18.30 -9.81 10.65
N HIS A 94 18.42 -10.17 11.93
CA HIS A 94 18.76 -11.52 12.35
C HIS A 94 17.54 -12.41 12.52
N SER A 95 16.33 -11.82 12.57
CA SER A 95 15.07 -12.57 12.58
C SER A 95 14.98 -13.51 11.38
N PRO A 96 14.65 -14.80 11.57
CA PRO A 96 14.50 -15.75 10.48
C PRO A 96 13.50 -15.30 9.41
N ASN A 97 12.43 -14.61 9.81
CA ASN A 97 11.39 -14.15 8.88
C ASN A 97 11.88 -13.01 7.98
N SER A 98 12.87 -12.22 8.39
CA SER A 98 13.40 -11.13 7.57
C SER A 98 14.06 -11.61 6.27
N LYS A 99 14.59 -12.84 6.28
CA LYS A 99 15.30 -13.44 5.14
C LYS A 99 14.41 -14.30 4.25
N LYS A 100 13.22 -14.67 4.73
CA LYS A 100 12.26 -15.46 3.95
C LYS A 100 11.67 -14.58 2.86
N ARG A 101 11.37 -15.20 1.71
CA ARG A 101 10.64 -14.50 0.65
C ARG A 101 9.26 -14.12 1.16
N VAL A 102 8.71 -13.00 0.68
CA VAL A 102 7.36 -12.56 1.06
C VAL A 102 6.32 -13.66 0.77
N SER A 103 6.48 -14.39 -0.34
CA SER A 103 5.63 -15.52 -0.73
C SER A 103 5.64 -16.71 0.25
N ASP A 104 6.65 -16.78 1.12
CA ASP A 104 6.82 -17.88 2.08
C ASP A 104 6.30 -17.51 3.48
N LEU A 105 5.86 -16.27 3.67
CA LEU A 105 5.33 -15.73 4.92
C LEU A 105 3.82 -15.55 4.80
N THR A 106 3.08 -15.88 5.85
CA THR A 106 1.71 -15.37 6.04
C THR A 106 1.75 -13.88 6.37
N PHE A 107 0.65 -13.16 6.14
CA PHE A 107 0.54 -11.76 6.53
C PHE A 107 0.73 -11.59 8.04
N GLY A 108 0.20 -12.53 8.85
CA GLY A 108 0.40 -12.56 10.30
C GLY A 108 1.88 -12.63 10.71
N GLU A 109 2.66 -13.51 10.06
CA GLU A 109 4.11 -13.58 10.29
C GLU A 109 4.82 -12.31 9.84
N LEU A 110 4.38 -11.70 8.73
CA LEU A 110 4.97 -10.49 8.18
C LEU A 110 4.73 -9.27 9.07
N ILE A 111 3.52 -9.06 9.60
CA ILE A 111 3.25 -7.94 10.52
C ILE A 111 3.87 -8.12 11.91
N SER A 112 4.29 -9.34 12.26
CA SER A 112 5.05 -9.60 13.48
C SER A 112 6.51 -9.10 13.40
N MET A 113 6.95 -8.71 12.20
CA MET A 113 8.27 -8.17 11.93
C MET A 113 8.18 -6.66 11.64
N PRO A 114 8.38 -5.81 12.66
CA PRO A 114 8.40 -4.36 12.44
C PRO A 114 9.59 -3.97 11.55
N LEU A 115 9.39 -2.91 10.78
CA LEU A 115 10.44 -2.25 10.01
C LEU A 115 11.29 -1.37 10.94
N ARG A 116 12.45 -0.91 10.45
CA ARG A 116 13.34 -0.01 11.20
C ARG A 116 12.68 1.30 11.65
N SER A 117 11.60 1.71 10.99
CA SER A 117 10.78 2.86 11.38
C SER A 117 9.78 2.57 12.50
N GLY A 118 9.64 1.30 12.92
CA GLY A 118 8.63 0.83 13.86
C GLY A 118 7.26 0.54 13.23
N VAL A 119 7.06 0.88 11.96
CA VAL A 119 5.83 0.57 11.22
C VAL A 119 5.88 -0.86 10.68
N ARG A 120 4.74 -1.35 10.18
CA ARG A 120 4.61 -2.64 9.51
C ARG A 120 4.44 -2.43 8.01
N PRO A 121 4.84 -3.39 7.16
CA PRO A 121 4.52 -3.31 5.75
C PRO A 121 2.99 -3.28 5.57
N PRO A 122 2.44 -2.33 4.80
CA PRO A 122 0.99 -2.19 4.64
C PRO A 122 0.42 -3.21 3.65
N LEU A 123 -0.88 -3.48 3.76
CA LEU A 123 -1.63 -4.13 2.68
C LEU A 123 -1.85 -3.13 1.54
N LEU A 124 -1.91 -3.62 0.31
CA LEU A 124 -2.30 -2.80 -0.84
C LEU A 124 -3.68 -2.16 -0.63
N MET A 125 -4.62 -2.93 -0.07
CA MET A 125 -5.99 -2.47 0.19
C MET A 125 -6.02 -1.25 1.13
N ASP A 126 -5.20 -1.26 2.19
CA ASP A 126 -5.15 -0.15 3.15
C ASP A 126 -4.67 1.15 2.48
N VAL A 127 -3.69 1.04 1.58
CA VAL A 127 -3.13 2.19 0.85
C VAL A 127 -4.13 2.72 -0.19
N LEU A 128 -4.81 1.83 -0.92
CA LEU A 128 -5.87 2.22 -1.87
C LEU A 128 -7.04 2.93 -1.15
N GLN A 129 -7.46 2.43 0.01
CA GLN A 129 -8.49 3.06 0.81
C GLN A 129 -8.07 4.45 1.33
N SER A 130 -6.82 4.60 1.78
CA SER A 130 -6.28 5.91 2.17
C SER A 130 -6.28 6.90 1.00
N ALA A 131 -5.91 6.44 -0.20
CA ALA A 131 -5.96 7.26 -1.41
C ALA A 131 -7.39 7.78 -1.71
N LEU A 132 -8.39 6.89 -1.68
CA LEU A 132 -9.80 7.27 -1.88
C LEU A 132 -10.29 8.27 -0.83
N ALA A 133 -9.91 8.06 0.43
CA ALA A 133 -10.29 8.95 1.52
C ALA A 133 -9.70 10.36 1.34
N ILE A 134 -8.42 10.45 0.96
CA ILE A 134 -7.75 11.73 0.68
C ILE A 134 -8.38 12.44 -0.52
N ALA A 135 -8.62 11.71 -1.61
CA ALA A 135 -9.26 12.28 -2.81
C ALA A 135 -10.69 12.78 -2.50
N SER A 136 -11.45 12.03 -1.70
CA SER A 136 -12.82 12.41 -1.31
C SER A 136 -12.83 13.65 -0.41
N ALA A 137 -11.92 13.73 0.57
CA ALA A 137 -11.80 14.88 1.45
C ALA A 137 -11.43 16.16 0.69
N ALA A 138 -10.57 16.05 -0.33
CA ALA A 138 -10.18 17.19 -1.14
C ALA A 138 -11.26 17.64 -2.13
N ALA A 139 -12.03 16.71 -2.70
CA ALA A 139 -13.16 17.04 -3.58
C ALA A 139 -14.29 17.80 -2.86
N ALA A 140 -14.38 17.65 -1.53
CA ALA A 140 -15.28 18.43 -0.69
C ALA A 140 -14.77 19.84 -0.40
N SER A 141 -13.51 20.16 -0.74
CA SER A 141 -12.94 21.51 -0.55
C SER A 141 -13.36 22.44 -1.69
N GLU A 142 -13.67 23.70 -1.36
CA GLU A 142 -14.12 24.73 -2.30
C GLU A 142 -13.04 25.22 -3.28
N THR A 143 -11.86 24.60 -3.29
CA THR A 143 -10.70 25.07 -4.07
C THR A 143 -10.80 24.79 -5.57
N GLY A 144 -11.84 24.06 -6.03
CA GLY A 144 -12.05 23.71 -7.45
C GLY A 144 -11.03 22.72 -8.03
N TYR A 145 -9.95 22.45 -7.31
CA TYR A 145 -8.95 21.43 -7.61
C TYR A 145 -9.42 20.08 -7.08
N ARG A 146 -9.47 19.06 -7.95
CA ARG A 146 -9.79 17.68 -7.58
C ARG A 146 -8.49 16.87 -7.58
N PRO A 147 -7.70 16.87 -6.51
CA PRO A 147 -6.50 16.05 -6.46
C PRO A 147 -6.90 14.59 -6.56
N MET A 148 -6.30 13.91 -7.52
CA MET A 148 -6.38 12.47 -7.66
C MET A 148 -5.28 11.90 -6.78
N ALA A 149 -5.62 11.14 -5.73
CA ALA A 149 -4.65 10.33 -5.02
C ALA A 149 -4.70 8.93 -5.61
N GLN A 150 -3.66 8.56 -6.38
CA GLN A 150 -3.65 7.29 -7.11
C GLN A 150 -2.29 6.58 -7.02
N LEU A 151 -2.35 5.26 -7.18
CA LEU A 151 -1.20 4.39 -7.28
C LEU A 151 -0.88 4.00 -8.73
N VAL A 152 0.41 3.99 -9.03
CA VAL A 152 1.02 3.24 -10.13
C VAL A 152 1.60 1.97 -9.52
N ILE A 153 1.00 0.82 -9.81
CA ILE A 153 1.32 -0.44 -9.15
C ILE A 153 2.32 -1.22 -10.01
N GLU A 154 3.54 -1.44 -9.51
CA GLU A 154 4.53 -2.32 -10.14
C GLU A 154 4.37 -3.77 -9.68
N ILE A 155 4.25 -4.68 -10.66
CA ILE A 155 4.42 -6.12 -10.47
C ILE A 155 5.86 -6.48 -10.84
N LYS A 156 6.63 -7.00 -9.88
CA LYS A 156 8.00 -7.45 -10.14
C LYS A 156 8.04 -8.64 -11.12
N PRO A 157 9.08 -8.76 -11.96
CA PRO A 157 9.22 -9.87 -12.90
C PRO A 157 9.09 -11.24 -12.23
N GLY A 158 8.41 -12.18 -12.91
CA GLY A 158 8.18 -13.53 -12.38
C GLY A 158 7.15 -13.63 -11.25
N ASN A 159 6.48 -12.52 -10.87
CA ASN A 159 5.47 -12.51 -9.82
C ASN A 159 4.03 -12.62 -10.36
N GLU A 160 3.79 -13.64 -11.18
CA GLU A 160 2.48 -13.89 -11.81
C GLU A 160 1.37 -14.07 -10.78
N ALA A 161 1.68 -14.70 -9.63
CA ALA A 161 0.71 -14.90 -8.57
C ALA A 161 0.19 -13.56 -8.00
N ALA A 162 1.07 -12.57 -7.81
CA ALA A 162 0.67 -11.23 -7.41
C ALA A 162 -0.17 -10.54 -8.49
N ALA A 163 0.16 -10.75 -9.78
CA ALA A 163 -0.65 -10.23 -10.89
C ALA A 163 -2.08 -10.79 -10.87
N SER A 164 -2.25 -12.11 -10.75
CA SER A 164 -3.58 -12.71 -10.69
C SER A 164 -4.33 -12.32 -9.41
N ALA A 165 -3.64 -12.16 -8.27
CA ALA A 165 -4.25 -11.66 -7.05
C ALA A 165 -4.74 -10.21 -7.19
N LEU A 166 -3.96 -9.35 -7.86
CA LEU A 166 -4.35 -7.97 -8.15
C LEU A 166 -5.54 -7.93 -9.10
N ALA A 167 -5.55 -8.77 -10.14
CA ALA A 167 -6.68 -8.89 -11.05
C ALA A 167 -7.97 -9.23 -10.29
N ARG A 168 -7.92 -10.27 -9.44
CA ARG A 168 -9.07 -10.68 -8.60
C ARG A 168 -9.54 -9.55 -7.69
N LEU A 169 -8.62 -8.86 -7.01
CA LEU A 169 -8.95 -7.73 -6.15
C LEU A 169 -9.71 -6.64 -6.92
N LEU A 170 -9.21 -6.23 -8.09
CA LEU A 170 -9.83 -5.18 -8.89
C LEU A 170 -11.15 -5.62 -9.53
N ILE A 171 -11.29 -6.90 -9.91
CA ILE A 171 -12.55 -7.45 -10.42
C ILE A 171 -13.62 -7.45 -9.31
N GLN A 172 -13.26 -7.92 -8.12
CA GLN A 172 -14.19 -8.12 -7.00
C GLN A 172 -14.57 -6.82 -6.28
N ASP A 173 -13.70 -5.81 -6.29
CA ASP A 173 -13.94 -4.52 -5.64
C ASP A 173 -13.83 -3.36 -6.66
N PRO A 174 -14.90 -3.09 -7.43
CA PRO A 174 -14.91 -1.96 -8.36
C PRO A 174 -14.67 -0.58 -7.73
N PRO A 175 -15.18 -0.27 -6.52
CA PRO A 175 -14.95 1.02 -5.85
C PRO A 175 -13.50 1.43 -5.63
N ILE A 176 -12.54 0.48 -5.55
CA ILE A 176 -11.12 0.83 -5.36
C ILE A 176 -10.38 1.19 -6.65
N ARG A 177 -10.95 0.88 -7.83
CA ARG A 177 -10.30 1.10 -9.13
C ARG A 177 -9.90 2.57 -9.39
N PRO A 178 -10.68 3.59 -8.99
CA PRO A 178 -10.26 4.99 -9.16
C PRO A 178 -8.97 5.36 -8.44
N ALA A 179 -8.55 4.59 -7.42
CA ALA A 179 -7.26 4.77 -6.74
C ALA A 179 -6.08 4.11 -7.49
N VAL A 180 -6.30 3.45 -8.63
CA VAL A 180 -5.25 2.84 -9.46
C VAL A 180 -5.17 3.59 -10.78
N ALA A 181 -4.08 4.35 -10.96
CA ALA A 181 -3.82 5.06 -12.22
C ALA A 181 -3.31 4.12 -13.32
N MET A 182 -2.42 3.19 -12.93
CA MET A 182 -1.73 2.30 -13.85
C MET A 182 -1.22 1.05 -13.12
N ILE A 183 -1.20 -0.07 -13.81
CA ILE A 183 -0.42 -1.25 -13.41
C ILE A 183 0.75 -1.36 -14.38
N MET A 184 1.96 -1.61 -13.89
CA MET A 184 3.14 -1.78 -14.73
C MET A 184 3.97 -3.00 -14.34
N SER A 185 4.78 -3.48 -15.28
CA SER A 185 5.81 -4.49 -15.01
C SER A 185 6.90 -4.42 -16.07
N PHE A 186 8.10 -4.89 -15.72
CA PHE A 186 9.15 -5.18 -16.69
C PHE A 186 8.99 -6.58 -17.35
N ASP A 187 7.99 -7.36 -16.91
CA ASP A 187 7.67 -8.68 -17.45
C ASP A 187 6.43 -8.63 -18.36
N VAL A 188 6.69 -8.67 -19.67
CA VAL A 188 5.65 -8.62 -20.71
C VAL A 188 4.67 -9.79 -20.65
N VAL A 189 5.13 -10.98 -20.24
CA VAL A 189 4.29 -12.17 -20.17
C VAL A 189 3.31 -12.02 -19.02
N THR A 190 3.79 -11.54 -17.86
CA THR A 190 2.96 -11.20 -16.71
C THR A 190 1.89 -10.16 -17.08
N MET A 191 2.27 -9.09 -17.79
CA MET A 191 1.29 -8.06 -18.23
C MET A 191 0.26 -8.59 -19.23
N HIS A 192 0.66 -9.47 -20.15
CA HIS A 192 -0.26 -10.08 -21.10
C HIS A 192 -1.31 -10.95 -20.40
N ARG A 193 -0.89 -11.76 -19.42
CA ARG A 193 -1.80 -12.61 -18.62
C ARG A 193 -2.73 -11.79 -17.75
N LEU A 194 -2.19 -10.78 -17.05
CA LEU A 194 -2.99 -9.83 -16.26
C LEU A 194 -4.11 -9.20 -17.10
N ARG A 195 -3.79 -8.70 -18.29
CA ARG A 195 -4.79 -8.11 -19.20
C ARG A 195 -5.88 -9.11 -19.58
N ALA A 196 -5.50 -10.36 -19.89
CA ALA A 196 -6.44 -11.41 -20.22
C ALA A 196 -7.39 -11.71 -19.06
N GLU A 197 -6.87 -11.83 -17.83
CA GLU A 197 -7.67 -12.07 -16.62
C GLU A 197 -8.65 -10.92 -16.34
N LEU A 198 -8.17 -9.67 -16.36
CA LEU A 198 -9.03 -8.49 -16.17
C LEU A 198 -10.16 -8.47 -17.20
N SER A 199 -9.84 -8.67 -18.48
CA SER A 199 -10.83 -8.65 -19.56
C SER A 199 -11.90 -9.74 -19.38
N GLN A 200 -11.50 -10.96 -19.03
CA GLN A 200 -12.44 -12.07 -18.79
C GLN A 200 -13.32 -11.80 -17.57
N GLY A 201 -12.74 -11.33 -16.47
CA GLY A 201 -13.48 -11.07 -15.23
C GLY A 201 -14.49 -9.93 -15.36
N ILE A 202 -14.15 -8.86 -16.07
CA ILE A 202 -15.07 -7.74 -16.33
C ILE A 202 -16.25 -8.20 -17.19
N ASN A 203 -15.97 -8.94 -18.26
CA ASN A 203 -17.02 -9.46 -19.14
C ASN A 203 -17.97 -10.42 -18.40
N ALA A 204 -17.44 -11.30 -17.55
CA ALA A 204 -18.25 -12.20 -16.72
C ALA A 204 -19.10 -11.43 -15.69
N GLY A 205 -18.56 -10.37 -15.08
CA GLY A 205 -19.29 -9.50 -14.16
C GLY A 205 -20.46 -8.76 -14.82
N MET A 206 -20.30 -8.34 -16.08
CA MET A 206 -21.37 -7.69 -16.85
C MET A 206 -22.50 -8.65 -17.24
N THR A 207 -22.21 -9.95 -17.42
CA THR A 207 -23.24 -10.97 -17.71
C THR A 207 -24.10 -11.35 -16.49
N HIS A 208 -23.67 -11.01 -15.27
CA HIS A 208 -24.36 -11.36 -14.02
C HIS A 208 -24.94 -10.17 -13.27
N ALA A 209 -25.05 -8.98 -13.89
CA ALA A 209 -25.73 -7.85 -13.27
C ALA A 209 -27.21 -8.20 -12.98
N PRO A 210 -27.66 -8.22 -11.71
CA PRO A 210 -29.03 -8.55 -11.39
C PRO A 210 -29.97 -7.46 -11.94
N SER A 211 -31.02 -7.87 -12.66
CA SER A 211 -32.08 -6.97 -13.09
C SER A 211 -32.74 -6.31 -11.87
N LEU A 212 -32.93 -4.99 -11.95
CA LEU A 212 -33.49 -4.11 -10.91
C LEU A 212 -34.95 -4.40 -10.46
N SER A 213 -35.46 -5.60 -10.71
CA SER A 213 -36.81 -6.03 -10.35
C SER A 213 -36.89 -6.90 -9.09
N GLN A 214 -35.80 -7.09 -8.33
CA GLN A 214 -35.76 -8.12 -7.27
C GLN A 214 -35.36 -7.65 -5.87
N PHE A 215 -35.43 -6.36 -5.56
CA PHE A 215 -35.35 -5.88 -4.17
C PHE A 215 -36.71 -5.42 -3.66
N GLY A 216 -37.46 -6.38 -3.13
CA GLY A 216 -38.55 -6.12 -2.20
C GLY A 216 -38.03 -5.47 -0.92
N SER A 217 -38.79 -4.51 -0.42
CA SER A 217 -38.52 -3.72 0.79
C SER A 217 -38.14 -4.58 2.01
N PHE A 218 -36.99 -4.29 2.61
CA PHE A 218 -36.70 -4.74 3.97
C PHE A 218 -36.08 -3.59 4.78
N THR A 219 -36.96 -2.73 5.30
CA THR A 219 -36.65 -1.83 6.39
C THR A 219 -36.67 -2.60 7.71
N GLN A 220 -35.52 -2.82 8.34
CA GLN A 220 -35.39 -2.88 9.80
C GLN A 220 -33.91 -2.78 10.21
N ARG A 221 -33.56 -1.70 10.94
CA ARG A 221 -32.24 -1.46 11.55
C ARG A 221 -32.08 -2.32 12.82
N PRO A 222 -30.90 -2.91 13.10
CA PRO A 222 -30.61 -3.45 14.43
C PRO A 222 -30.11 -2.35 15.39
N ARG A 223 -30.61 -2.41 16.65
CA ARG A 223 -30.16 -1.60 17.80
C ARG A 223 -28.84 -2.14 18.37
N ALA A 224 -27.98 -1.23 18.82
CA ALA A 224 -26.73 -1.53 19.53
C ALA A 224 -26.98 -1.99 21.00
N PRO A 225 -26.12 -2.85 21.59
CA PRO A 225 -26.17 -3.19 23.02
C PRO A 225 -25.34 -2.22 23.88
N SER A 226 -25.86 -1.92 25.07
CA SER A 226 -25.27 -1.05 26.10
C SER A 226 -24.24 -1.75 26.99
N LEU A 227 -23.18 -1.03 27.34
CA LEU A 227 -22.20 -1.38 28.38
C LEU A 227 -22.84 -1.36 29.78
N SER A 228 -22.71 -2.45 30.54
CA SER A 228 -22.45 -2.41 31.99
C SER A 228 -22.08 -3.79 32.54
N GLN A 229 -21.22 -3.77 33.55
CA GLN A 229 -20.92 -4.83 34.53
C GLN A 229 -19.83 -5.85 34.14
N PHE A 230 -18.61 -5.64 34.65
CA PHE A 230 -17.94 -6.65 35.48
C PHE A 230 -16.84 -5.99 36.33
N THR A 231 -17.02 -6.06 37.65
CA THR A 231 -16.07 -5.61 38.68
C THR A 231 -15.20 -6.78 39.15
N SER A 232 -13.89 -6.53 39.18
CA SER A 232 -12.87 -6.93 40.16
C SER A 232 -12.82 -8.37 40.71
N SER A 233 -11.65 -9.01 40.53
CA SER A 233 -11.00 -9.86 41.54
C SER A 233 -9.48 -9.96 41.28
N ARG A 234 -8.70 -9.78 42.34
CA ARG A 234 -7.23 -9.84 42.44
C ARG A 234 -6.75 -11.25 42.79
N ASN A 235 -5.52 -11.60 42.38
CA ASN A 235 -4.46 -12.27 43.17
C ASN A 235 -3.18 -12.32 42.30
N SER A 236 -2.05 -11.71 42.69
CA SER A 236 -0.94 -12.25 43.52
C SER A 236 -0.42 -13.60 42.95
N SER A 237 0.86 -13.92 42.74
CA SER A 237 2.18 -13.46 43.20
C SER A 237 3.23 -14.28 42.42
N GLY A 238 4.53 -13.91 42.43
CA GLY A 238 5.60 -14.87 42.10
C GLY A 238 6.84 -14.32 41.40
N ASN A 239 7.83 -13.91 42.18
CA ASN A 239 9.23 -13.69 41.77
C ASN A 239 9.87 -14.99 41.25
N SER A 240 10.78 -14.89 40.27
CA SER A 240 12.10 -15.52 40.42
C SER A 240 13.16 -14.90 39.49
N LYS A 241 14.30 -14.57 40.11
CA LYS A 241 15.57 -14.17 39.49
C LYS A 241 16.36 -15.43 39.13
N THR A 242 17.08 -15.44 38.01
CA THR A 242 18.36 -16.18 37.90
C THR A 242 19.29 -15.46 36.94
N MET A 243 20.58 -15.51 37.27
CA MET A 243 21.70 -14.68 36.84
C MET A 243 22.76 -15.60 36.18
N MET A 244 23.50 -15.06 35.19
CA MET A 244 24.81 -15.52 34.66
C MET A 244 24.85 -16.89 33.93
N HIS A 245 25.69 -17.16 32.91
CA HIS A 245 27.10 -16.82 32.73
C HIS A 245 27.55 -16.93 31.24
N LEU A 246 28.71 -16.34 30.95
CA LEU A 246 29.45 -16.20 29.68
C LEU A 246 29.88 -17.51 28.97
N SER A 247 30.05 -17.46 27.64
CA SER A 247 31.17 -18.11 26.91
C SER A 247 31.22 -17.79 25.39
N THR A 248 32.25 -17.02 25.00
CA THR A 248 33.20 -17.18 23.88
C THR A 248 32.81 -17.69 22.47
N SER A 249 33.03 -16.79 21.50
CA SER A 249 33.81 -16.90 20.24
C SER A 249 33.64 -18.10 19.30
N TYR A 250 33.22 -17.83 18.04
CA TYR A 250 33.84 -18.42 16.85
C TYR A 250 33.76 -17.48 15.63
N HIS A 251 34.94 -17.13 15.12
CA HIS A 251 35.18 -16.54 13.80
C HIS A 251 34.99 -17.60 12.71
N ARG A 252 34.28 -17.28 11.63
CA ARG A 252 34.64 -17.75 10.28
C ARG A 252 34.11 -16.82 9.19
N LYS A 253 35.03 -16.10 8.56
CA LYS A 253 34.87 -15.49 7.23
C LYS A 253 34.58 -16.59 6.21
N LEU A 254 33.55 -16.43 5.39
CA LEU A 254 33.50 -17.00 4.05
C LEU A 254 32.99 -15.92 3.10
N ASN A 255 33.93 -15.38 2.32
CA ASN A 255 33.67 -14.75 1.04
C ASN A 255 33.43 -15.87 0.02
N GLY A 256 32.48 -15.69 -0.90
CA GLY A 256 32.38 -16.58 -2.05
C GLY A 256 31.12 -16.41 -2.88
N LEU A 257 31.24 -15.62 -3.95
CA LEU A 257 30.70 -15.87 -5.30
C LEU A 257 29.19 -16.16 -5.42
N GLU A 258 28.42 -15.13 -5.78
CA GLU A 258 27.19 -15.34 -6.54
C GLU A 258 27.40 -14.99 -8.02
N HIS A 259 26.96 -15.92 -8.86
CA HIS A 259 27.12 -15.96 -10.30
C HIS A 259 26.27 -14.90 -10.99
N HIS A 260 26.91 -14.00 -11.74
CA HIS A 260 26.25 -13.23 -12.79
C HIS A 260 25.75 -14.17 -13.90
N HIS A 261 24.43 -14.37 -13.98
CA HIS A 261 23.80 -14.81 -15.22
C HIS A 261 23.66 -13.60 -16.15
N ASN A 262 24.59 -13.49 -17.11
CA ASN A 262 24.44 -12.61 -18.26
C ASN A 262 23.36 -13.17 -19.18
N ASN A 263 22.27 -12.42 -19.36
CA ASN A 263 21.27 -12.72 -20.38
C ASN A 263 21.69 -12.04 -21.70
N PRO A 264 21.96 -12.77 -22.79
CA PRO A 264 22.52 -12.20 -24.01
C PRO A 264 21.41 -11.91 -25.02
N LEU A 265 20.52 -10.95 -24.75
CA LEU A 265 19.66 -10.37 -25.78
C LEU A 265 19.45 -8.88 -25.46
N GLY A 266 20.01 -8.02 -26.31
CA GLY A 266 19.82 -6.57 -26.27
C GLY A 266 18.39 -6.18 -26.65
N GLY A 267 17.45 -6.40 -25.73
CA GLY A 267 16.12 -5.84 -25.77
C GLY A 267 16.07 -4.57 -24.92
N SER A 268 15.36 -3.55 -25.38
CA SER A 268 15.04 -2.37 -24.58
C SER A 268 14.39 -2.78 -23.26
N ASN A 269 15.02 -2.50 -22.13
CA ASN A 269 14.50 -2.73 -20.77
C ASN A 269 13.38 -1.74 -20.41
N GLY A 270 12.35 -1.63 -21.25
CA GLY A 270 11.19 -0.77 -21.01
C GLY A 270 10.15 -1.48 -20.15
N ALA A 271 9.68 -0.83 -19.09
CA ALA A 271 8.47 -1.27 -18.40
C ALA A 271 7.25 -1.11 -19.32
N ILE A 272 6.29 -2.02 -19.19
CA ILE A 272 5.02 -1.99 -19.91
C ILE A 272 3.92 -1.64 -18.92
N GLY A 273 3.13 -0.63 -19.25
CA GLY A 273 2.01 -0.14 -18.44
C GLY A 273 0.66 -0.53 -19.03
N LEU A 274 -0.30 -0.83 -18.16
CA LEU A 274 -1.72 -0.98 -18.43
C LEU A 274 -2.45 0.09 -17.61
N SER A 275 -3.01 1.10 -18.28
CA SER A 275 -3.93 2.03 -17.64
C SER A 275 -5.29 1.34 -17.50
N ILE A 276 -5.97 1.59 -16.38
CA ILE A 276 -7.31 1.08 -16.14
C ILE A 276 -8.27 2.25 -16.31
N SER A 277 -8.83 2.44 -17.51
CA SER A 277 -9.81 3.52 -17.72
C SER A 277 -11.20 3.09 -17.27
N ALA A 278 -12.06 4.05 -16.91
CA ALA A 278 -13.48 3.79 -16.66
C ALA A 278 -14.20 3.18 -17.89
N ALA A 279 -13.71 3.46 -19.10
CA ALA A 279 -14.24 2.91 -20.35
C ALA A 279 -13.87 1.43 -20.55
N ASP A 280 -12.70 1.00 -20.08
CA ASP A 280 -12.28 -0.41 -20.08
C ASP A 280 -13.06 -1.26 -19.04
N LEU A 281 -13.86 -0.60 -18.19
CA LEU A 281 -14.53 -1.19 -17.02
C LEU A 281 -16.05 -1.10 -17.05
N GLY A 282 -16.65 -0.65 -18.16
CA GLY A 282 -18.10 -0.73 -18.34
C GLY A 282 -18.93 0.14 -17.41
N VAL A 283 -18.39 1.24 -16.90
CA VAL A 283 -19.18 2.23 -16.15
C VAL A 283 -20.01 3.03 -17.17
N VAL A 284 -21.19 2.51 -17.51
CA VAL A 284 -22.21 3.29 -18.22
C VAL A 284 -22.65 4.38 -17.24
N GLY A 285 -22.19 5.61 -17.48
CA GLY A 285 -22.75 6.77 -16.80
C GLY A 285 -24.25 6.81 -17.07
N ALA A 286 -25.05 6.79 -16.01
CA ALA A 286 -26.42 7.27 -16.08
C ALA A 286 -26.34 8.78 -16.38
N ALA A 287 -26.33 9.10 -17.66
CA ALA A 287 -26.49 10.46 -18.14
C ALA A 287 -27.94 10.88 -17.90
N ASP A 288 -28.05 12.03 -17.23
CA ASP A 288 -29.17 12.98 -17.16
C ASP A 288 -30.44 12.61 -17.92
N GLY A 289 -31.53 12.48 -17.15
CA GLY A 289 -32.88 12.39 -17.65
C GLY A 289 -33.84 13.15 -16.76
N LEU A 290 -33.71 14.48 -16.69
CA LEU A 290 -34.76 15.40 -16.26
C LEU A 290 -34.64 16.72 -17.04
N GLU A 291 -34.96 16.68 -18.33
CA GLU A 291 -35.73 17.76 -18.96
C GLU A 291 -37.17 17.25 -19.14
N GLY A 292 -38.11 18.03 -18.61
CA GLY A 292 -39.55 17.78 -18.59
C GLY A 292 -40.23 18.78 -17.67
#